data_AF-A0A523ZU57-F1
#
_entry.id   AF-A0A523ZU57-F1
#
_cell.length_a   1.000
_cell.length_b   1.000
_cell.length_c   1.000
_cell.angle_alpha   90.00
_cell.angle_beta   90.00
_cell.angle_gamma   90.00
#
_symmetry.space_group_name_H-M   'P 1'
#
loop_
_entity.id
_entity.type
_entity.pdbx_description
1 polymer ?
#
loop_
_entity_poly.entity_id
_entity_poly.type
_entity_poly.pdbx_seq_one_letter_code
_entity_poly.pdbx_strand_id
1 'polypeptide(L)'
;MKKSHKPKEIKEIILESGIKVKPVYGPEDIKDLNYEKDIGQPGEYPFTRGIHPLMYRKRPWTMRQYSGFGTARETNERFKWLLD
;
A
#
# COMPACT_ATOMS: atom_id res chain seq x y z
N MET A 1 29.91 -21.28 -27.46
CA MET A 1 30.25 -19.96 -26.90
C MET A 1 29.19 -19.55 -25.89
N LYS A 2 29.46 -19.65 -24.58
CA LYS A 2 28.57 -19.12 -23.54
C LYS A 2 28.84 -17.62 -23.44
N LYS A 3 27.91 -16.76 -23.86
CA LYS A 3 28.04 -15.31 -23.69
C LYS A 3 28.07 -15.02 -22.18
N SER A 4 29.23 -14.60 -21.67
CA SER A 4 29.37 -14.06 -20.33
C SER A 4 28.62 -12.74 -20.28
N HIS A 5 27.41 -12.75 -19.71
CA HIS A 5 26.72 -11.53 -19.31
C HIS A 5 27.53 -10.93 -18.15
N LYS A 6 28.42 -9.97 -18.45
CA LYS A 6 28.98 -9.12 -17.39
C LYS A 6 27.79 -8.46 -16.68
N PRO A 7 27.65 -8.58 -15.36
CA PRO A 7 26.60 -7.87 -14.65
C PRO A 7 26.80 -6.38 -14.91
N LYS A 8 25.79 -5.72 -15.50
CA LYS A 8 25.73 -4.26 -15.54
C LYS A 8 25.82 -3.76 -14.10
N GLU A 9 26.64 -2.75 -13.85
CA GLU A 9 26.74 -2.12 -12.53
C GLU A 9 25.34 -1.78 -12.02
N ILE A 10 25.01 -2.35 -10.87
CA ILE A 10 23.74 -2.13 -10.22
C ILE A 10 23.85 -0.76 -9.54
N LYS A 11 23.11 0.22 -10.06
CA LYS A 11 22.99 1.53 -9.41
C LYS A 11 22.25 1.36 -8.09
N GLU A 12 22.78 1.97 -7.03
CA GLU A 12 22.11 2.02 -5.75
C GLU A 12 20.84 2.89 -5.87
N ILE A 13 19.72 2.37 -5.34
CA ILE A 13 18.43 3.07 -5.35
C ILE A 13 18.08 3.43 -3.90
N ILE A 14 17.86 4.72 -3.68
CA ILE A 14 17.42 5.28 -2.39
C ILE A 14 16.10 5.99 -2.64
N LEU A 15 15.07 5.63 -1.88
CA LEU A 15 13.77 6.29 -1.93
C LEU A 15 13.85 7.68 -1.30
N GLU A 16 12.85 8.52 -1.56
CA GLU A 16 12.72 9.84 -0.90
C GLU A 16 12.64 9.72 0.64
N SER A 17 12.20 8.56 1.15
CA SER A 17 12.22 8.22 2.58
C SER A 17 13.61 7.90 3.14
N GLY A 18 14.66 7.89 2.32
CA GLY A 18 16.02 7.51 2.71
C GLY A 18 16.26 5.99 2.77
N ILE A 19 15.26 5.18 2.40
CA ILE A 19 15.36 3.72 2.43
C ILE A 19 16.14 3.22 1.21
N LYS A 20 17.21 2.46 1.47
CA LYS A 20 17.99 1.75 0.45
C LYS A 20 17.24 0.51 -0.04
N VAL A 21 17.09 0.36 -1.35
CA VAL A 21 16.34 -0.75 -1.97
C VAL A 21 17.30 -1.78 -2.55
N LYS A 22 17.17 -3.04 -2.13
CA LYS A 22 17.92 -4.16 -2.71
C LYS A 22 17.35 -4.53 -4.08
N PRO A 23 18.15 -5.03 -5.03
CA PRO A 23 17.66 -5.43 -6.35
C PRO A 23 16.68 -6.61 -6.31
N VAL A 24 16.85 -7.51 -5.34
CA VAL A 24 16.00 -8.70 -5.11
C VAL A 24 15.92 -8.94 -3.61
N TYR A 25 14.75 -9.35 -3.13
CA TYR A 25 14.50 -9.78 -1.75
C TYR A 25 14.15 -11.26 -1.73
N GLY A 26 14.67 -12.00 -0.76
CA GLY A 26 14.45 -13.42 -0.57
C GLY A 26 14.06 -13.79 0.86
N PRO A 27 13.96 -15.09 1.18
CA PRO A 27 13.59 -15.57 2.52
C PRO A 27 14.55 -15.10 3.62
N GLU A 28 15.80 -14.82 3.25
CA GLU A 28 16.84 -14.27 4.13
C GLU A 28 16.49 -12.88 4.68
N ASP A 29 15.75 -12.06 3.93
CA ASP A 29 15.40 -10.69 4.29
C ASP A 29 14.24 -10.61 5.29
N ILE A 30 13.57 -11.72 5.57
CA ILE A 30 12.45 -11.82 6.52
C ILE A 30 12.79 -12.64 7.76
N LYS A 31 14.06 -13.04 7.93
CA LYS A 31 14.49 -13.93 9.03
C LYS A 31 14.20 -13.38 10.42
N ASP A 32 14.29 -12.07 10.59
CA ASP A 32 14.08 -11.40 11.86
C ASP A 32 12.60 -11.03 12.12
N LEU A 33 11.70 -11.34 11.17
CA LEU A 33 10.29 -11.00 11.26
C LEU A 33 9.54 -12.01 12.13
N ASN A 34 8.90 -11.54 13.19
CA ASN A 34 8.04 -12.39 14.03
C ASN A 34 6.58 -12.27 13.59
N TYR A 35 5.97 -13.39 13.14
CA TYR A 35 4.60 -13.38 12.66
C TYR A 35 3.61 -12.85 13.70
N GLU A 36 3.64 -13.34 14.94
CA GLU A 36 2.66 -13.00 15.97
C GLU A 36 2.78 -11.54 16.42
N LYS A 37 4.01 -11.03 16.53
CA LYS A 37 4.29 -9.69 17.03
C LYS A 37 4.20 -8.61 15.96
N ASP A 38 4.70 -8.89 14.75
CA ASP A 38 4.91 -7.86 13.71
C ASP A 38 3.85 -7.92 12.60
N ILE A 39 3.22 -9.08 12.37
CA ILE A 39 2.20 -9.28 11.31
C ILE A 39 0.80 -9.46 11.90
N GLY A 40 0.62 -10.46 12.76
CA GLY A 40 -0.64 -10.81 13.43
C GLY A 40 -1.77 -11.27 12.51
N GLN A 41 -2.95 -11.46 13.10
CA GLN A 41 -4.20 -11.68 12.39
C GLN A 41 -4.87 -10.34 12.04
N PRO A 42 -5.67 -10.27 10.95
CA PRO A 42 -6.45 -9.07 10.66
C PRO A 42 -7.48 -8.82 11.76
N GLY A 43 -7.68 -7.56 12.15
CA GLY A 43 -8.60 -7.17 13.22
C GLY A 43 -8.04 -7.30 14.65
N GLU A 44 -6.79 -7.71 14.79
CA GLU A 44 -6.08 -7.84 16.07
C GLU A 44 -4.76 -7.06 16.03
N TYR A 45 -4.25 -6.64 17.19
CA TYR A 45 -2.94 -6.00 17.29
C TYR A 45 -1.86 -6.94 16.68
N PRO A 46 -0.88 -6.43 15.90
CA PRO A 46 -0.53 -5.03 15.60
C PRO A 46 -1.32 -4.39 14.46
N PHE A 47 -2.38 -5.03 13.96
CA PHE A 47 -3.21 -4.56 12.85
C PHE A 47 -2.48 -4.38 11.51
N THR A 48 -1.28 -4.95 11.34
CA THR A 48 -0.50 -4.90 10.10
C THR A 48 -1.30 -5.45 8.90
N ARG A 49 -2.17 -6.44 9.14
CA ARG A 49 -3.06 -7.03 8.11
C ARG A 49 -4.43 -6.35 7.99
N GLY A 50 -4.65 -5.23 8.68
CA GLY A 50 -5.87 -4.44 8.66
C GLY A 50 -6.62 -4.45 9.99
N ILE A 51 -7.43 -3.41 10.20
CA ILE A 51 -8.16 -3.16 11.46
C ILE A 51 -9.46 -3.98 11.62
N HIS A 52 -9.87 -4.73 10.60
CA HIS A 52 -11.10 -5.52 10.63
C HIS A 52 -10.82 -6.99 10.24
N PRO A 53 -11.39 -7.99 10.94
CA PRO A 53 -11.12 -9.40 10.65
C PRO A 53 -11.44 -9.86 9.23
N LEU A 54 -12.47 -9.28 8.61
CA LEU A 54 -12.96 -9.67 7.28
C LEU A 54 -12.68 -8.63 6.19
N MET A 55 -12.14 -7.45 6.55
CA MET A 55 -11.85 -6.33 5.66
C MET A 55 -12.89 -6.16 4.54
N TYR A 56 -12.42 -6.09 3.28
CA TYR A 56 -13.23 -5.82 2.09
C TYR A 56 -14.10 -7.00 1.64
N ARG A 57 -13.96 -8.18 2.24
CA ARG A 57 -14.91 -9.29 2.02
C ARG A 57 -16.24 -9.02 2.73
N LYS A 58 -16.23 -8.28 3.85
CA LYS A 58 -17.46 -7.87 4.56
C LYS A 58 -17.98 -6.52 4.06
N ARG A 59 -17.11 -5.52 3.93
CA ARG A 59 -17.49 -4.18 3.50
C ARG A 59 -16.36 -3.55 2.68
N PRO A 60 -16.59 -3.14 1.42
CA PRO A 60 -15.57 -2.46 0.63
C PRO A 60 -15.19 -1.11 1.26
N TRP A 61 -14.04 -0.57 0.86
CA TRP A 61 -13.66 0.78 1.28
C TRP A 61 -14.70 1.80 0.82
N THR A 62 -14.80 2.92 1.53
CA THR A 62 -15.73 3.98 1.15
C THR A 62 -15.20 4.68 -0.09
N MET A 63 -15.97 4.66 -1.18
CA MET A 63 -15.71 5.50 -2.35
C MET A 63 -16.01 6.95 -1.99
N ARG A 64 -14.97 7.73 -1.67
CA ARG A 64 -15.09 9.13 -1.23
C ARG A 64 -14.41 10.05 -2.25
N GLN A 65 -15.17 10.48 -3.26
CA GLN A 65 -14.65 11.46 -4.21
C GLN A 65 -14.50 12.82 -3.54
N TYR A 66 -13.34 13.44 -3.71
CA TYR A 66 -13.17 14.84 -3.36
C TYR A 66 -13.81 15.69 -4.47
N SER A 67 -14.81 16.48 -4.11
CA SER A 67 -15.56 17.32 -5.04
C SER A 67 -15.98 18.61 -4.36
N GLY A 68 -16.01 19.70 -5.11
CA GLY A 68 -16.34 21.03 -4.63
C GLY A 68 -15.79 22.08 -5.60
N PHE A 69 -16.68 22.90 -6.13
CA PHE A 69 -16.32 23.99 -7.05
C PHE A 69 -17.40 25.06 -7.03
N GLY A 70 -16.99 26.33 -7.17
CA GLY A 70 -17.89 27.48 -7.16
C GLY A 70 -18.54 27.71 -5.79
N THR A 71 -19.85 27.89 -5.78
CA THR A 71 -20.65 28.19 -4.59
C THR A 71 -21.08 26.93 -3.84
N ALA A 72 -21.54 27.12 -2.59
CA ALA A 72 -22.09 26.02 -1.79
C ALA A 72 -23.28 25.32 -2.47
N ARG A 73 -24.12 26.06 -3.21
CA ARG A 73 -25.26 25.51 -3.95
C ARG A 73 -24.79 24.57 -5.08
N GLU A 74 -23.84 25.02 -5.89
CA GLU A 74 -23.30 24.24 -7.02
C GLU A 74 -22.57 22.98 -6.53
N THR A 75 -21.86 23.09 -5.42
CA THR A 75 -21.23 21.93 -4.77
C THR A 75 -22.28 20.95 -4.23
N ASN A 76 -23.39 21.42 -3.65
CA ASN A 76 -24.48 20.55 -3.19
C ASN A 76 -25.15 19.81 -4.36
N GLU A 77 -25.40 20.51 -5.47
CA GLU A 77 -25.93 19.90 -6.70
C GLU A 77 -24.99 18.81 -7.22
N ARG A 78 -23.67 19.06 -7.23
CA ARG A 78 -22.67 18.08 -7.62
C ARG A 78 -22.63 16.86 -6.69
N PHE A 79 -22.76 17.06 -5.37
CA PHE A 79 -22.78 15.94 -4.43
C PHE A 79 -23.98 15.03 -4.63
N LYS A 80 -25.17 15.59 -4.90
CA LYS A 80 -26.37 14.79 -5.21
C LYS A 80 -26.14 13.96 -6.47
N TRP A 81 -25.64 14.59 -7.54
CA TRP A 81 -25.32 13.88 -8.78
C TRP A 81 -24.28 12.74 -8.61
N LEU A 82 -23.33 12.85 -7.67
CA LEU A 82 -22.34 11.78 -7.41
C LEU A 82 -22.89 10.60 -6.59
N LEU A 83 -24.06 10.78 -5.95
CA LEU A 83 -24.70 9.76 -5.13
C LEU A 83 -25.79 8.98 -5.87
N ASP A 84 -26.33 9.56 -6.94
CA ASP A 84 -27.30 8.94 -7.86
C ASP A 84 -26.60 8.04 -8.90
#